data_AF-A0A947VR24-F1
#
_entry.id   AF-A0A947VR24-F1
#
_cell.length_a   1.000
_cell.length_b   1.000
_cell.length_c   1.000
_cell.angle_alpha   90.00
_cell.angle_beta   90.00
_cell.angle_gamma   90.00
#
_symmetry.space_group_name_H-M   'P 1'
#
loop_
_entity.id
_entity.type
_entity.pdbx_description
1 polymer ?
#
loop_
_entity_poly.entity_id
_entity_poly.type
_entity_poly.pdbx_seq_one_letter_code
_entity_poly.pdbx_strand_id
1 'polypeptide(L)'
;AGLRRATAPFIMRRLKTDRAVAADLPDKIVLDEYAGLTSEQAALYEAVARSGLSRIESSGKENRLGLVLALITALKQVANHPRNYDKESPGDSARSGKARLLVALLESAFESGERVLVFSQYVEMLEILADVVRGELGVEPFMLHGGMAKKRRDEQVDRFQSERGPGVFLVSLKAGGVGLNLTAASRVVHYDLWYNPAVESQATDRAFRIGQARNVFVHRLIARDTIEERIDAMIASKRELSELTVRSGESWIADLGDAELRELVALR
;
A
#
# COMPACT_ATOMS: atom_id res chain seq x y z
N ALA A 1 5.24 -35.19 14.23
CA ALA A 1 3.86 -35.03 14.77
C ALA A 1 3.79 -34.51 16.22
N GLY A 2 4.84 -34.61 17.06
CA GLY A 2 4.74 -34.27 18.49
C GLY A 2 4.60 -32.78 18.84
N LEU A 3 5.27 -31.88 18.10
CA LEU A 3 5.33 -30.46 18.44
C LEU A 3 3.97 -29.73 18.33
N ARG A 4 3.13 -30.13 17.36
CA ARG A 4 1.81 -29.53 17.13
C ARG A 4 0.80 -29.92 18.21
N ARG A 5 0.99 -31.07 18.87
CA ARG A 5 0.11 -31.57 19.95
C ARG A 5 0.46 -30.95 21.30
N ALA A 6 1.74 -30.71 21.56
CA ALA A 6 2.22 -30.06 22.78
C ALA A 6 1.89 -28.57 22.86
N THR A 7 1.80 -27.89 21.70
CA THR A 7 1.56 -26.44 21.61
C THR A 7 0.09 -26.08 21.41
N ALA A 8 -0.76 -27.02 20.98
CA ALA A 8 -2.19 -26.80 20.73
C ALA A 8 -2.99 -26.18 21.89
N PRO A 9 -2.76 -26.54 23.18
CA PRO A 9 -3.50 -25.94 24.30
C PRO A 9 -3.15 -24.48 24.56
N PHE A 10 -2.00 -24.01 24.07
CA PHE A 10 -1.47 -22.67 24.30
C PHE A 10 -1.60 -21.75 23.07
N ILE A 11 -2.00 -22.28 21.91
CA ILE A 11 -2.21 -21.53 20.67
C ILE A 11 -3.71 -21.41 20.41
N MET A 12 -4.32 -20.32 20.87
CA MET A 12 -5.70 -19.99 20.48
C MET A 12 -5.69 -19.31 19.12
N ARG A 13 -5.91 -20.09 18.04
CA ARG A 13 -6.09 -19.57 16.68
C ARG A 13 -7.58 -19.51 16.36
N ARG A 14 -8.20 -18.33 16.51
CA ARG A 14 -9.55 -18.07 15.97
C ARG A 14 -9.38 -17.56 14.54
N LEU A 15 -10.02 -18.24 13.59
CA LEU A 15 -10.11 -17.75 12.21
C LEU A 15 -11.32 -16.81 12.11
N LYS A 16 -11.25 -15.75 11.30
CA LYS A 16 -12.41 -14.88 11.04
C LYS A 16 -13.59 -15.62 10.39
N THR A 17 -13.35 -16.82 9.88
CA THR A 17 -14.34 -17.74 9.32
C THR A 17 -15.04 -18.62 10.35
N ASP A 18 -14.76 -18.45 11.66
CA ASP A 18 -15.47 -19.19 12.70
C ASP A 18 -16.96 -18.82 12.65
N ARG A 19 -17.83 -19.82 12.45
CA ARG A 19 -19.27 -19.63 12.17
C ARG A 19 -20.02 -18.91 13.30
N ALA A 20 -19.45 -18.92 14.51
CA ALA A 20 -19.96 -18.19 15.68
C ALA A 20 -19.58 -16.69 15.72
N VAL A 21 -18.65 -16.25 14.86
CA VAL A 21 -18.17 -14.85 14.74
C VAL A 21 -18.63 -14.21 13.42
N ALA A 22 -18.87 -15.02 12.39
CA ALA A 22 -19.12 -14.57 11.01
C ALA A 22 -20.56 -14.08 10.72
N ALA A 23 -21.52 -14.28 11.62
CA ALA A 23 -22.94 -14.02 11.32
C ALA A 23 -23.33 -12.53 11.30
N ASP A 24 -22.51 -11.63 11.86
CA ASP A 24 -22.81 -10.19 12.04
C ASP A 24 -21.68 -9.25 11.54
N LEU A 25 -20.77 -9.74 10.68
CA LEU A 25 -19.70 -8.91 10.14
C LEU A 25 -20.11 -8.28 8.80
N PRO A 26 -20.00 -6.95 8.63
CA PRO A 26 -20.21 -6.33 7.33
C PRO A 26 -19.18 -6.85 6.34
N ASP A 27 -19.55 -6.84 5.06
CA ASP A 27 -18.69 -7.34 4.00
C ASP A 27 -17.49 -6.40 3.79
N LYS A 28 -16.29 -6.99 3.71
CA LYS A 28 -15.09 -6.32 3.23
C LYS A 28 -14.99 -6.54 1.73
N ILE A 29 -15.12 -5.47 0.95
CA ILE A 29 -15.05 -5.52 -0.51
C ILE A 29 -13.68 -4.98 -0.93
N VAL A 30 -12.87 -5.83 -1.59
CA VAL A 30 -11.56 -5.44 -2.11
C VAL A 30 -11.69 -5.16 -3.60
N LEU A 31 -11.20 -3.99 -4.03
CA LEU A 31 -11.27 -3.50 -5.41
C LEU A 31 -9.86 -3.14 -5.86
N ASP A 32 -9.43 -3.72 -7.00
CA ASP A 32 -8.17 -3.36 -7.63
C ASP A 32 -8.40 -2.23 -8.63
N GLU A 33 -7.71 -1.11 -8.42
CA GLU A 33 -7.88 0.14 -9.14
C GLU A 33 -6.61 0.42 -9.95
N TYR A 34 -6.72 0.35 -11.28
CA TYR A 34 -5.56 0.43 -12.17
C TYR A 34 -5.29 1.85 -12.65
N ALA A 35 -4.14 2.40 -12.28
CA ALA A 35 -3.68 3.72 -12.70
C ALA A 35 -2.67 3.61 -13.84
N GLY A 36 -2.94 4.25 -14.98
CA GLY A 36 -1.96 4.39 -16.06
C GLY A 36 -0.87 5.42 -15.69
N LEU A 37 0.38 5.12 -16.02
CA LEU A 37 1.48 6.08 -15.87
C LEU A 37 1.25 7.32 -16.75
N THR A 38 1.68 8.49 -16.28
CA THR A 38 1.82 9.67 -17.16
C THR A 38 2.98 9.46 -18.14
N SER A 39 3.05 10.26 -19.21
CA SER A 39 4.19 10.20 -20.15
C SER A 39 5.52 10.52 -19.45
N GLU A 40 5.52 11.43 -18.47
CA GLU A 40 6.69 11.72 -17.63
C GLU A 40 7.08 10.51 -16.79
N GLN A 41 6.11 9.89 -16.09
CA GLN A 41 6.37 8.69 -15.30
C GLN A 41 6.91 7.55 -16.15
N ALA A 42 6.34 7.30 -17.33
CA ALA A 42 6.80 6.24 -18.23
C ALA A 42 8.26 6.46 -18.66
N ALA A 43 8.60 7.66 -19.11
CA ALA A 43 9.97 8.00 -19.51
C ALA A 43 10.97 7.86 -18.35
N LEU A 44 10.60 8.35 -17.16
CA LEU A 44 11.42 8.23 -15.95
C LEU A 44 11.58 6.76 -15.53
N TYR A 45 10.49 5.99 -15.58
CA TYR A 45 10.47 4.57 -15.22
C TYR A 45 11.42 3.76 -16.11
N GLU A 46 11.36 3.94 -17.43
CA GLU A 46 12.26 3.28 -18.39
C GLU A 46 13.73 3.66 -18.16
N ALA A 47 14.01 4.95 -17.88
CA ALA A 47 15.35 5.42 -17.58
C ALA A 47 15.91 4.75 -16.31
N VAL A 48 15.11 4.69 -15.26
CA VAL A 48 15.46 4.04 -13.98
C VAL A 48 15.66 2.53 -14.17
N ALA A 49 14.75 1.86 -14.88
CA ALA A 49 14.84 0.43 -15.17
C ALA A 49 16.13 0.08 -15.92
N ARG A 50 16.41 0.78 -17.01
CA ARG A 50 17.62 0.58 -17.82
C ARG A 50 18.90 0.83 -17.03
N SER A 51 18.97 1.93 -16.28
CA SER A 51 20.13 2.27 -15.45
C SER A 51 20.36 1.24 -14.35
N GLY A 52 19.31 0.85 -13.64
CA GLY A 52 19.39 -0.15 -12.58
C GLY A 52 19.79 -1.53 -13.08
N LEU A 53 19.22 -2.00 -14.20
CA LEU A 53 19.60 -3.27 -14.82
C LEU A 53 21.07 -3.27 -15.25
N SER A 54 21.55 -2.20 -15.90
CA SER A 54 22.96 -2.09 -16.29
C SER A 54 23.90 -2.14 -15.08
N ARG A 55 23.55 -1.48 -13.98
CA ARG A 55 24.32 -1.56 -12.72
C ARG A 55 24.35 -2.97 -12.16
N ILE A 56 23.22 -3.68 -12.18
CA ILE A 56 23.12 -5.06 -11.70
C ILE A 56 24.00 -6.00 -12.55
N GLU A 57 23.95 -5.89 -13.87
CA GLU A 57 24.75 -6.70 -14.80
C GLU A 57 26.25 -6.45 -14.66
N SER A 58 26.64 -5.19 -14.41
CA SER A 58 28.04 -4.83 -14.17
C SER A 58 28.55 -5.22 -12.77
N SER A 59 27.67 -5.62 -11.86
CA SER A 59 28.03 -5.94 -10.47
C SER A 59 28.36 -7.42 -10.29
N GLY A 60 29.34 -7.71 -9.42
CA GLY A 60 29.57 -9.08 -8.95
C GLY A 60 28.44 -9.60 -8.05
N LYS A 61 28.37 -10.92 -7.85
CA LYS A 61 27.29 -11.58 -7.07
C LYS A 61 27.12 -11.04 -5.65
N GLU A 62 28.17 -10.53 -5.02
CA GLU A 62 28.15 -10.05 -3.62
C GLU A 62 27.22 -8.85 -3.38
N ASN A 63 26.94 -8.03 -4.40
CA ASN A 63 26.12 -6.81 -4.27
C ASN A 63 24.76 -6.86 -4.98
N ARG A 64 24.42 -7.98 -5.64
CA ARG A 64 23.23 -8.10 -6.48
C ARG A 64 21.94 -7.81 -5.72
N LEU A 65 21.74 -8.46 -4.58
CA LEU A 65 20.50 -8.35 -3.77
C LEU A 65 20.17 -6.89 -3.44
N GLY A 66 21.16 -6.13 -2.97
CA GLY A 66 20.98 -4.71 -2.64
C GLY A 66 20.60 -3.86 -3.85
N LEU A 67 21.22 -4.12 -5.01
CA LEU A 67 20.92 -3.40 -6.25
C LEU A 67 19.53 -3.71 -6.81
N VAL A 68 19.09 -4.98 -6.75
CA VAL A 68 17.74 -5.38 -7.16
C VAL A 68 16.70 -4.71 -6.27
N LEU A 69 16.86 -4.77 -4.94
CA LEU A 69 15.94 -4.12 -4.00
C LEU A 69 15.91 -2.60 -4.18
N ALA A 70 17.06 -1.98 -4.46
CA ALA A 70 17.14 -0.55 -4.75
C ALA A 70 16.40 -0.19 -6.06
N LEU A 71 16.55 -1.02 -7.11
CA LEU A 71 15.82 -0.84 -8.37
C LEU A 71 14.31 -0.96 -8.15
N ILE A 72 13.84 -2.02 -7.49
CA ILE A 72 12.41 -2.22 -7.19
C ILE A 72 11.87 -1.01 -6.41
N THR A 73 12.60 -0.57 -5.39
CA THR A 73 12.22 0.60 -4.59
C THR A 73 12.08 1.84 -5.45
N ALA A 74 13.05 2.13 -6.32
CA ALA A 74 13.02 3.27 -7.21
C ALA A 74 11.83 3.21 -8.19
N LEU A 75 11.58 2.06 -8.80
CA LEU A 75 10.45 1.87 -9.72
C LEU A 75 9.10 2.05 -9.03
N LYS A 76 8.94 1.54 -7.79
CA LYS A 76 7.74 1.78 -6.97
C LYS A 76 7.56 3.26 -6.66
N GLN A 77 8.63 3.99 -6.33
CA GLN A 77 8.58 5.43 -6.08
C GLN A 77 8.16 6.21 -7.34
N VAL A 78 8.72 5.89 -8.52
CA VAL A 78 8.33 6.52 -9.80
C VAL A 78 6.85 6.25 -10.10
N ALA A 79 6.39 5.01 -9.93
CA ALA A 79 4.99 4.63 -10.13
C ALA A 79 4.03 5.36 -9.17
N ASN A 80 4.46 5.60 -7.93
CA ASN A 80 3.72 6.40 -6.95
C ASN A 80 3.62 7.88 -7.36
N HIS A 81 4.76 8.51 -7.64
CA HIS A 81 4.86 9.91 -8.05
C HIS A 81 6.31 10.24 -8.46
N PRO A 82 6.58 11.01 -9.53
CA PRO A 82 7.97 11.42 -9.89
C PRO A 82 8.75 12.03 -8.71
N ARG A 83 8.13 13.00 -8.01
CA ARG A 83 8.64 13.59 -6.75
C ARG A 83 8.97 12.59 -5.65
N ASN A 84 8.29 11.44 -5.55
CA ASN A 84 8.64 10.42 -4.55
C ASN A 84 10.01 9.80 -4.86
N TYR A 85 10.44 9.79 -6.13
CA TYR A 85 11.74 9.29 -6.54
C TYR A 85 12.82 10.38 -6.54
N ASP A 86 12.59 11.46 -7.27
CA ASP A 86 13.61 12.50 -7.51
C ASP A 86 13.66 13.60 -6.45
N LYS A 87 12.61 13.73 -5.63
CA LYS A 87 12.43 14.74 -4.56
C LYS A 87 12.34 16.20 -5.02
N GLU A 88 12.52 16.45 -6.31
CA GLU A 88 12.62 17.79 -6.89
C GLU A 88 11.42 18.14 -7.78
N SER A 89 10.83 17.13 -8.44
CA SER A 89 9.64 17.32 -9.26
C SER A 89 8.52 17.99 -8.48
N PRO A 90 7.68 18.84 -9.10
CA PRO A 90 6.47 19.35 -8.48
C PRO A 90 5.58 18.21 -7.95
N GLY A 91 4.87 18.46 -6.85
CA GLY A 91 4.04 17.46 -6.17
C GLY A 91 2.56 17.46 -6.55
N ASP A 92 2.21 17.97 -7.73
CA ASP A 92 0.81 18.05 -8.19
C ASP A 92 0.26 16.69 -8.67
N SER A 93 -1.05 16.46 -8.51
CA SER A 93 -1.63 15.16 -8.85
C SER A 93 -1.48 14.82 -10.33
N ALA A 94 -1.49 15.83 -11.22
CA ALA A 94 -1.48 15.66 -12.67
C ALA A 94 -0.25 14.89 -13.19
N ARG A 95 0.85 14.91 -12.44
CA ARG A 95 2.10 14.20 -12.77
C ARG A 95 2.10 12.72 -12.39
N SER A 96 1.12 12.26 -11.61
CA SER A 96 1.00 10.85 -11.21
C SER A 96 -0.36 10.25 -11.56
N GLY A 97 -0.34 9.11 -12.26
CA GLY A 97 -1.55 8.32 -12.50
C GLY A 97 -2.29 7.95 -11.23
N LYS A 98 -1.55 7.49 -10.21
CA LYS A 98 -2.13 7.10 -8.92
C LYS A 98 -2.64 8.29 -8.13
N ALA A 99 -1.96 9.43 -8.18
CA ALA A 99 -2.41 10.63 -7.49
C ALA A 99 -3.73 11.14 -8.08
N ARG A 100 -3.85 11.21 -9.42
CA ARG A 100 -5.11 11.54 -10.11
C ARG A 100 -6.25 10.59 -9.72
N LEU A 101 -5.97 9.28 -9.70
CA LEU A 101 -6.96 8.28 -9.32
C LEU A 101 -7.38 8.41 -7.85
N LEU A 102 -6.43 8.66 -6.95
CA LEU A 102 -6.73 8.92 -5.54
C LEU A 102 -7.60 10.17 -5.37
N VAL A 103 -7.28 11.28 -6.07
CA VAL A 103 -8.08 12.50 -6.03
C VAL A 103 -9.53 12.21 -6.42
N ALA A 104 -9.75 11.52 -7.54
CA ALA A 104 -11.09 11.14 -7.98
C ALA A 104 -11.84 10.25 -6.95
N LEU A 105 -11.14 9.30 -6.31
CA LEU A 105 -11.72 8.49 -5.23
C LEU A 105 -12.09 9.31 -3.99
N LEU A 106 -11.24 10.28 -3.63
CA LEU A 106 -11.47 11.17 -2.49
C LEU A 106 -12.61 12.15 -2.77
N GLU A 107 -12.70 12.72 -3.97
CA GLU A 107 -13.81 13.58 -4.38
C GLU A 107 -15.15 12.87 -4.23
N SER A 108 -15.29 11.66 -4.80
CA SER A 108 -16.51 10.85 -4.68
C SER A 108 -16.85 10.51 -3.22
N ALA A 109 -15.85 10.20 -2.41
CA ALA A 109 -16.05 9.94 -0.99
C ALA A 109 -16.50 11.22 -0.26
N PHE A 110 -15.91 12.37 -0.57
CA PHE A 110 -16.19 13.63 0.10
C PHE A 110 -17.59 14.17 -0.24
N GLU A 111 -18.05 14.01 -1.48
CA GLU A 111 -19.42 14.29 -1.90
C GLU A 111 -20.45 13.48 -1.10
N SER A 112 -20.07 12.25 -0.74
CA SER A 112 -20.88 11.35 0.09
C SER A 112 -20.71 11.61 1.60
N GLY A 113 -19.91 12.61 1.98
CA GLY A 113 -19.59 12.94 3.38
C GLY A 113 -18.79 11.85 4.10
N GLU A 114 -18.12 10.98 3.35
CA GLU A 114 -17.39 9.83 3.86
C GLU A 114 -15.98 10.19 4.33
N ARG A 115 -15.38 9.26 5.10
CA ARG A 115 -13.99 9.34 5.53
C ARG A 115 -13.17 8.21 4.96
N VAL A 116 -11.94 8.55 4.58
CA VAL A 116 -11.04 7.65 3.87
C VAL A 116 -9.73 7.52 4.63
N LEU A 117 -9.27 6.28 4.80
CA LEU A 117 -7.88 6.01 5.18
C LEU A 117 -7.07 5.79 3.92
N VAL A 118 -5.92 6.44 3.81
CA VAL A 118 -4.97 6.21 2.72
C VAL A 118 -3.66 5.75 3.31
N PHE A 119 -3.21 4.59 2.89
CA PHE A 119 -1.98 3.97 3.34
C PHE A 119 -0.89 4.08 2.29
N SER A 120 0.32 4.38 2.74
CA SER A 120 1.54 4.30 1.93
C SER A 120 2.71 3.76 2.77
N GLN A 121 3.64 3.07 2.13
CA GLN A 121 4.89 2.63 2.75
C GLN A 121 5.92 3.77 2.87
N TYR A 122 5.73 4.88 2.16
CA TYR A 122 6.67 6.01 2.11
C TYR A 122 6.11 7.23 2.82
N VAL A 123 6.81 7.73 3.84
CA VAL A 123 6.40 8.95 4.56
C VAL A 123 6.43 10.17 3.64
N GLU A 124 7.47 10.28 2.80
CA GLU A 124 7.59 11.35 1.78
C GLU A 124 6.36 11.35 0.84
N MET A 125 5.80 10.18 0.50
CA MET A 125 4.59 10.12 -0.33
C MET A 125 3.37 10.66 0.40
N LEU A 126 3.22 10.39 1.70
CA LEU A 126 2.12 10.96 2.48
C LEU A 126 2.20 12.49 2.53
N GLU A 127 3.41 13.05 2.58
CA GLU A 127 3.62 14.51 2.54
C GLU A 127 3.22 15.09 1.18
N ILE A 128 3.60 14.42 0.08
CA ILE A 128 3.16 14.78 -1.28
C ILE A 128 1.62 14.71 -1.38
N LEU A 129 1.01 13.62 -0.93
CA LEU A 129 -0.45 13.48 -0.92
C LEU A 129 -1.12 14.53 -0.04
N ALA A 130 -0.48 14.94 1.04
CA ALA A 130 -1.03 15.99 1.89
C ALA A 130 -1.06 17.35 1.19
N ASP A 131 -0.02 17.67 0.41
CA ASP A 131 0.00 18.86 -0.47
C ASP A 131 -1.12 18.77 -1.53
N VAL A 132 -1.26 17.61 -2.19
CA VAL A 132 -2.30 17.38 -3.21
C VAL A 132 -3.70 17.58 -2.64
N VAL A 133 -4.02 16.93 -1.52
CA VAL A 133 -5.34 17.03 -0.88
C VAL A 133 -5.64 18.47 -0.48
N ARG A 134 -4.68 19.20 0.10
CA ARG A 134 -4.86 20.61 0.46
C ARG A 134 -5.10 21.48 -0.76
N GLY A 135 -4.32 21.28 -1.82
CA GLY A 135 -4.37 22.11 -3.03
C GLY A 135 -5.61 21.87 -3.89
N GLU A 136 -6.01 20.61 -4.06
CA GLU A 136 -7.07 20.23 -5.00
C GLU A 136 -8.43 20.04 -4.33
N LEU A 137 -8.47 19.58 -3.08
CA LEU A 137 -9.72 19.28 -2.36
C LEU A 137 -10.05 20.31 -1.27
N GLY A 138 -9.11 21.19 -0.93
CA GLY A 138 -9.30 22.23 0.10
C GLY A 138 -9.52 21.65 1.52
N VAL A 139 -9.14 20.40 1.75
CA VAL A 139 -9.28 19.71 3.04
C VAL A 139 -7.91 19.56 3.70
N GLU A 140 -7.84 19.81 5.00
CA GLU A 140 -6.63 19.51 5.79
C GLU A 140 -6.61 18.00 6.10
N PRO A 141 -5.64 17.23 5.58
CA PRO A 141 -5.55 15.81 5.84
C PRO A 141 -5.01 15.53 7.25
N PHE A 142 -5.51 14.46 7.88
CA PHE A 142 -4.88 13.91 9.08
C PHE A 142 -3.65 13.10 8.68
N MET A 143 -2.63 13.07 9.55
CA MET A 143 -1.35 12.43 9.26
C MET A 143 -0.89 11.54 10.41
N LEU A 144 -0.41 10.34 10.09
CA LEU A 144 0.15 9.40 11.05
C LEU A 144 1.39 8.70 10.48
N HIS A 145 2.56 9.03 11.02
CA HIS A 145 3.79 8.35 10.68
C HIS A 145 4.68 8.03 11.90
N GLY A 146 5.65 7.14 11.70
CA GLY A 146 6.44 6.53 12.77
C GLY A 146 7.30 7.51 13.56
N GLY A 147 7.58 8.68 12.99
CA GLY A 147 8.36 9.76 13.62
C GLY A 147 7.55 10.68 14.54
N MET A 148 6.21 10.56 14.58
CA MET A 148 5.39 11.47 15.38
C MET A 148 5.47 11.15 16.88
N ALA A 149 5.46 12.16 17.74
CA ALA A 149 5.33 11.96 19.19
C ALA A 149 3.98 11.33 19.55
N LYS A 150 3.93 10.46 20.58
CA LYS A 150 2.71 9.74 20.98
C LYS A 150 1.50 10.67 21.14
N LYS A 151 1.67 11.78 21.88
CA LYS A 151 0.61 12.77 22.10
C LYS A 151 0.00 13.28 20.79
N ARG A 152 0.83 13.63 19.81
CA ARG A 152 0.39 14.11 18.50
C ARG A 152 -0.31 13.02 17.69
N ARG A 153 0.09 11.75 17.84
CA ARG A 153 -0.60 10.62 17.21
C ARG A 153 -2.02 10.48 17.78
N ASP A 154 -2.13 10.45 19.11
CA ASP A 154 -3.40 10.31 19.82
C ASP A 154 -4.34 11.47 19.43
N GLU A 155 -3.84 12.71 19.40
CA GLU A 155 -4.59 13.90 18.94
C GLU A 155 -5.12 13.77 17.49
N GLN A 156 -4.32 13.27 16.55
CA GLN A 156 -4.75 13.10 15.15
C GLN A 156 -5.84 12.03 15.02
N VAL A 157 -5.70 10.93 15.76
CA VAL A 157 -6.67 9.84 15.79
C VAL A 157 -8.00 10.29 16.38
N ASP A 158 -7.94 10.99 17.53
CA ASP A 158 -9.13 11.49 18.21
C ASP A 158 -9.87 12.50 17.34
N ARG A 159 -9.15 13.41 16.68
CA ARG A 159 -9.76 14.36 15.74
C ARG A 159 -10.40 13.67 14.54
N PHE A 160 -9.70 12.72 13.90
CA PHE A 160 -10.25 11.96 12.78
C PHE A 160 -11.51 11.16 13.16
N GLN A 161 -11.62 10.72 14.42
CA GLN A 161 -12.78 9.99 14.92
C GLN A 161 -13.93 10.90 15.36
N SER A 162 -13.64 12.09 15.89
CA SER A 162 -14.63 12.96 16.55
C SER A 162 -15.14 14.13 15.71
N GLU A 163 -14.34 14.65 14.78
CA GLU A 163 -14.78 15.72 13.88
C GLU A 163 -15.99 15.24 13.05
N ARG A 164 -16.71 16.15 12.38
CA ARG A 164 -17.83 15.80 11.47
C ARG A 164 -17.49 16.18 10.03
N GLY A 165 -18.15 15.53 9.08
CA GLY A 165 -17.93 15.78 7.65
C GLY A 165 -16.80 14.93 7.04
N PRO A 166 -16.51 15.16 5.75
CA PRO A 166 -15.54 14.38 5.01
C PRO A 166 -14.13 14.60 5.54
N GLY A 167 -13.27 13.62 5.34
CA GLY A 167 -11.89 13.71 5.79
C GLY A 167 -11.04 12.55 5.32
N VAL A 168 -9.74 12.79 5.20
CA VAL A 168 -8.77 11.78 4.82
C VAL A 168 -7.68 11.66 5.87
N PHE A 169 -7.34 10.43 6.23
CA PHE A 169 -6.24 10.12 7.13
C PHE A 169 -5.15 9.40 6.36
N LEU A 170 -4.02 10.08 6.20
CA LEU A 170 -2.83 9.60 5.55
C LEU A 170 -1.95 8.88 6.57
N VAL A 171 -1.77 7.56 6.39
CA VAL A 171 -1.14 6.68 7.38
C VAL A 171 0.04 5.94 6.79
N SER A 172 1.21 6.08 7.41
CA SER A 172 2.35 5.25 7.03
C SER A 172 2.14 3.84 7.56
N LEU A 173 2.29 2.83 6.71
CA LEU A 173 2.00 1.45 7.09
C LEU A 173 2.93 0.96 8.23
N LYS A 174 4.16 1.49 8.36
CA LYS A 174 5.06 1.21 9.50
C LYS A 174 4.56 1.78 10.83
N ALA A 175 3.87 2.91 10.82
CA ALA A 175 3.23 3.48 12.02
C ALA A 175 1.93 2.76 12.39
N GLY A 176 1.31 2.10 11.40
CA GLY A 176 0.14 1.27 11.55
C GLY A 176 0.35 0.07 12.48
N GLY A 177 1.57 -0.24 12.94
CA GLY A 177 1.85 -1.31 13.91
C GLY A 177 1.28 -1.07 15.31
N VAL A 178 0.99 0.17 15.70
CA VAL A 178 0.38 0.55 16.99
C VAL A 178 -1.14 0.37 16.88
N GLY A 179 -1.80 -0.27 17.86
CA GLY A 179 -3.21 -0.69 17.82
C GLY A 179 -4.24 0.44 17.70
N LEU A 180 -4.28 1.12 16.56
CA LEU A 180 -5.11 2.29 16.28
C LEU A 180 -6.53 1.85 15.94
N ASN A 181 -7.51 2.50 16.56
CA ASN A 181 -8.93 2.31 16.31
C ASN A 181 -9.39 3.41 15.34
N LEU A 182 -9.67 3.08 14.07
CA LEU A 182 -10.00 4.05 13.00
C LEU A 182 -11.36 3.78 12.34
N THR A 183 -12.36 3.49 13.17
CA THR A 183 -13.72 3.07 12.78
C THR A 183 -14.56 4.13 12.05
N ALA A 184 -14.17 5.41 12.08
CA ALA A 184 -14.88 6.47 11.36
C ALA A 184 -14.74 6.35 9.83
N ALA A 185 -13.78 5.58 9.32
CA ALA A 185 -13.59 5.39 7.89
C ALA A 185 -14.54 4.33 7.31
N SER A 186 -15.12 4.62 6.15
CA SER A 186 -15.89 3.68 5.32
C SER A 186 -15.09 3.17 4.12
N ARG A 187 -13.97 3.83 3.81
CA ARG A 187 -13.06 3.45 2.71
C ARG A 187 -11.62 3.39 3.18
N VAL A 188 -10.91 2.43 2.61
CA VAL A 188 -9.47 2.25 2.77
C VAL A 188 -8.86 2.26 1.38
N VAL A 189 -7.79 3.01 1.19
CA VAL A 189 -6.99 3.03 -0.04
C VAL A 189 -5.57 2.59 0.31
N HIS A 190 -5.09 1.53 -0.31
CA HIS A 190 -3.67 1.20 -0.35
C HIS A 190 -3.08 1.87 -1.57
N TYR A 191 -2.35 2.98 -1.35
CA TYR A 191 -1.78 3.77 -2.43
C TYR A 191 -0.63 3.05 -3.14
N ASP A 192 0.17 2.30 -2.37
CA ASP A 192 1.20 1.41 -2.89
C ASP A 192 1.02 -0.01 -2.35
N LEU A 193 1.37 -0.98 -3.20
CA LEU A 193 1.18 -2.38 -2.88
C LEU A 193 2.25 -2.88 -1.91
N TRP A 194 1.78 -3.51 -0.83
CA TRP A 194 2.62 -4.32 0.02
C TRP A 194 2.52 -5.79 -0.40
N TYR A 195 3.60 -6.32 -0.97
CA TYR A 195 3.68 -7.71 -1.44
C TYR A 195 3.67 -8.77 -0.31
N ASN A 196 3.52 -8.36 0.95
CA ASN A 196 3.28 -9.25 2.07
C ASN A 196 1.77 -9.21 2.44
N PRO A 197 1.00 -10.26 2.09
CA PRO A 197 -0.44 -10.31 2.32
C PRO A 197 -0.84 -10.08 3.78
N ALA A 198 -0.01 -10.56 4.71
CA ALA A 198 -0.30 -10.48 6.14
C ALA A 198 -0.19 -9.04 6.66
N VAL A 199 0.72 -8.25 6.11
CA VAL A 199 0.91 -6.85 6.52
C VAL A 199 -0.19 -5.97 5.94
N GLU A 200 -0.53 -6.16 4.66
CA GLU A 200 -1.64 -5.45 4.01
C GLU A 200 -2.99 -5.78 4.67
N SER A 201 -3.26 -7.06 4.95
CA SER A 201 -4.46 -7.46 5.69
C SER A 201 -4.46 -6.89 7.10
N GLN A 202 -3.32 -6.84 7.80
CA GLN A 202 -3.25 -6.26 9.14
C GLN A 202 -3.51 -4.74 9.12
N ALA A 203 -3.02 -4.01 8.12
CA ALA A 203 -3.30 -2.58 7.98
C ALA A 203 -4.79 -2.34 7.70
N THR A 204 -5.38 -3.12 6.79
CA THR A 204 -6.81 -3.08 6.45
C THR A 204 -7.70 -3.45 7.64
N ASP A 205 -7.31 -4.49 8.38
CA ASP A 205 -8.03 -5.02 9.53
C ASP A 205 -7.99 -4.08 10.75
N ARG A 206 -7.27 -2.96 10.69
CA ARG A 206 -7.31 -1.89 11.71
C ARG A 206 -8.34 -0.81 11.40
N ALA A 207 -8.62 -0.60 10.12
CA ALA A 207 -9.81 0.13 9.68
C ALA A 207 -11.08 -0.68 10.00
N PHE A 208 -11.00 -1.99 9.77
CA PHE A 208 -12.08 -2.94 9.95
C PHE A 208 -12.06 -3.60 11.34
N ARG A 209 -12.83 -3.07 12.30
CA ARG A 209 -13.14 -3.82 13.52
C ARG A 209 -14.47 -4.56 13.42
N ILE A 210 -14.48 -5.75 14.02
CA ILE A 210 -15.68 -6.53 14.34
C ILE A 210 -16.64 -5.63 15.14
N GLY A 211 -17.84 -5.36 14.60
CA GLY A 211 -18.86 -4.50 15.23
C GLY A 211 -19.19 -3.21 14.46
N GLN A 212 -18.55 -2.93 13.33
CA GLN A 212 -18.99 -1.87 12.41
C GLN A 212 -20.25 -2.34 11.67
N ALA A 213 -21.28 -1.50 11.49
CA ALA A 213 -22.52 -1.88 10.80
C ALA A 213 -22.51 -1.54 9.28
N ARG A 214 -21.37 -1.10 8.74
CA ARG A 214 -21.23 -0.59 7.38
C ARG A 214 -20.16 -1.39 6.63
N ASN A 215 -20.44 -1.67 5.37
CA ASN A 215 -19.46 -2.26 4.45
C ASN A 215 -18.23 -1.36 4.34
N VAL A 216 -17.05 -1.97 4.27
CA VAL A 216 -15.78 -1.25 4.08
C VAL A 216 -15.24 -1.61 2.71
N PHE A 217 -15.02 -0.59 1.90
CA PHE A 217 -14.39 -0.73 0.58
C PHE A 217 -12.88 -0.54 0.73
N VAL A 218 -12.12 -1.46 0.17
CA VAL A 218 -10.66 -1.47 0.18
C VAL A 218 -10.18 -1.35 -1.25
N HIS A 219 -9.74 -0.16 -1.63
CA HIS A 219 -9.19 0.14 -2.94
C HIS A 219 -7.67 -0.12 -2.92
N ARG A 220 -7.17 -0.93 -3.84
CA ARG A 220 -5.74 -1.20 -4.02
C ARG A 220 -5.30 -0.51 -5.31
N LEU A 221 -4.49 0.55 -5.20
CA LEU A 221 -4.02 1.27 -6.37
C LEU A 221 -2.81 0.56 -6.99
N ILE A 222 -2.94 0.17 -8.26
CA ILE A 222 -1.93 -0.58 -9.00
C ILE A 222 -1.52 0.22 -10.22
N ALA A 223 -0.22 0.50 -10.37
CA ALA A 223 0.28 1.11 -11.60
C ALA A 223 0.28 0.08 -12.74
N ARG A 224 -0.55 0.33 -13.75
CA ARG A 224 -0.73 -0.53 -14.92
C ARG A 224 0.55 -0.62 -15.75
N ASP A 225 0.79 -1.79 -16.32
CA ASP A 225 1.91 -2.12 -17.20
C ASP A 225 3.28 -1.96 -16.51
N THR A 226 3.30 -1.94 -15.17
CA THR A 226 4.52 -1.81 -14.37
C THR A 226 4.87 -3.09 -13.62
N ILE A 227 6.01 -3.05 -12.92
CA ILE A 227 6.40 -4.04 -11.91
C ILE A 227 5.30 -4.32 -10.88
N GLU A 228 4.46 -3.34 -10.53
CA GLU A 228 3.43 -3.54 -9.51
C GLU A 228 2.38 -4.56 -9.93
N GLU A 229 1.82 -4.39 -11.13
CA GLU A 229 0.82 -5.30 -11.70
C GLU A 229 1.40 -6.71 -11.90
N ARG A 230 2.67 -6.79 -12.36
CA ARG A 230 3.34 -8.07 -12.57
C ARG A 230 3.57 -8.81 -11.26
N ILE A 231 4.07 -8.12 -10.23
CA ILE A 231 4.27 -8.75 -8.92
C ILE A 231 2.92 -9.18 -8.33
N ASP A 232 1.88 -8.36 -8.46
CA ASP A 232 0.55 -8.70 -7.98
C ASP A 232 0.01 -9.97 -8.64
N ALA A 233 0.07 -10.05 -9.97
CA ALA A 233 -0.31 -11.23 -10.74
C ALA A 233 0.50 -12.48 -10.34
N MET A 234 1.81 -12.34 -10.13
CA MET A 234 2.68 -13.44 -9.67
C MET A 234 2.30 -13.92 -8.27
N ILE A 235 1.96 -13.01 -7.36
CA ILE A 235 1.53 -13.34 -5.99
C ILE A 235 0.17 -14.03 -6.03
N ALA A 236 -0.78 -13.54 -6.83
CA ALA A 236 -2.09 -14.15 -7.02
C ALA A 236 -1.95 -15.59 -7.54
N SER A 237 -1.17 -15.78 -8.61
CA SER A 237 -0.89 -17.12 -9.17
C SER A 237 -0.20 -18.04 -8.15
N LYS A 238 0.78 -17.55 -7.39
CA LYS A 238 1.43 -18.32 -6.32
C LYS A 238 0.46 -18.69 -5.19
N ARG A 239 -0.47 -17.82 -4.80
CA ARG A 239 -1.48 -18.12 -3.77
C ARG A 239 -2.44 -19.21 -4.23
N GLU A 240 -2.87 -19.20 -5.49
CA GLU A 240 -3.71 -20.26 -6.06
C GLU A 240 -3.00 -21.62 -6.07
N LEU A 241 -1.69 -21.63 -6.32
CA LEU A 241 -0.85 -22.83 -6.29
C LEU A 241 -0.42 -23.25 -4.87
N SER A 242 -0.55 -22.36 -3.88
CA SER A 242 0.03 -22.50 -2.54
C SER A 242 -0.92 -21.97 -1.45
N GLU A 243 -1.83 -22.81 -0.97
CA GLU A 243 -2.38 -22.68 0.38
C GLU A 243 -1.29 -22.86 1.49
N LEU A 244 -0.01 -23.04 1.11
CA LEU A 244 1.12 -23.32 1.98
C LEU A 244 2.26 -22.30 1.80
N THR A 245 2.15 -21.20 2.53
CA THR A 245 3.30 -20.42 3.03
C THR A 245 3.97 -19.46 2.03
N VAL A 246 3.26 -18.41 1.60
CA VAL A 246 3.92 -17.16 1.18
C VAL A 246 4.31 -16.38 2.44
N ARG A 247 5.42 -16.78 3.09
CA ARG A 247 6.00 -16.07 4.25
C ARG A 247 7.16 -15.15 3.89
N SER A 248 7.68 -15.25 2.67
CA SER A 248 8.84 -14.48 2.23
C SER A 248 8.34 -13.25 1.50
N GLY A 249 8.66 -12.06 2.01
CA GLY A 249 8.30 -10.76 1.41
C GLY A 249 8.97 -10.55 0.04
N GLU A 250 9.53 -9.38 -0.22
CA GLU A 250 10.11 -9.04 -1.54
C GLU A 250 11.41 -9.84 -1.87
N SER A 251 11.91 -10.66 -0.95
CA SER A 251 13.20 -11.35 -1.07
C SER A 251 13.27 -12.32 -2.25
N TRP A 252 12.15 -12.96 -2.62
CA TRP A 252 12.13 -13.90 -3.75
C TRP A 252 12.39 -13.21 -5.09
N ILE A 253 12.15 -11.91 -5.19
CA ILE A 253 12.39 -11.14 -6.42
C ILE A 253 13.90 -11.02 -6.67
N ALA A 254 14.70 -11.01 -5.61
CA ALA A 254 16.15 -10.96 -5.73
C ALA A 254 16.79 -12.27 -6.20
N ASP A 255 16.05 -13.38 -6.10
CA ASP A 255 16.48 -14.69 -6.58
C ASP A 255 16.26 -14.86 -8.10
N LEU A 256 15.57 -13.91 -8.75
CA LEU A 256 15.34 -13.94 -10.20
C LEU A 256 16.64 -13.76 -11.00
N GLY A 257 16.74 -14.50 -12.11
CA GLY A 257 17.80 -14.33 -13.10
C GLY A 257 17.69 -13.00 -13.85
N ASP A 258 18.74 -12.60 -14.56
CA ASP A 258 18.78 -11.30 -15.27
C ASP A 258 17.69 -11.15 -16.35
N ALA A 259 17.40 -12.24 -17.06
CA ALA A 259 16.34 -12.24 -18.07
C ALA A 259 14.95 -12.06 -17.43
N GLU A 260 14.67 -12.80 -16.36
CA GLU A 260 13.41 -12.71 -15.62
C GLU A 260 13.23 -11.34 -14.96
N LEU A 261 14.30 -10.78 -14.39
CA LEU A 261 14.29 -9.46 -13.81
C LEU A 261 14.05 -8.38 -14.86
N ARG A 262 14.73 -8.46 -16.02
CA ARG A 262 14.51 -7.54 -17.15
C ARG A 262 13.08 -7.60 -17.63
N GLU A 263 12.51 -8.79 -17.76
CA GLU A 263 11.09 -8.92 -18.11
C GLU A 263 10.22 -8.27 -17.03
N LEU A 264 10.46 -8.57 -15.74
CA LEU A 264 9.67 -8.09 -14.62
C LEU A 264 9.60 -6.55 -14.54
N VAL A 265 10.68 -5.85 -14.86
CA VAL A 265 10.75 -4.38 -14.76
C VAL A 265 10.43 -3.64 -16.06
N ALA A 266 10.10 -4.33 -17.15
CA ALA A 266 9.77 -3.68 -18.42
C ALA A 266 8.33 -3.13 -18.41
N LEU A 267 8.11 -1.98 -19.05
CA LEU A 267 6.77 -1.51 -19.40
C LEU A 267 6.16 -2.41 -20.50
N ARG A 268 4.83 -2.46 -20.58
CA ARG A 268 4.08 -3.17 -21.64
C ARG A 268 3.21 -2.21 -22.44
#